data_AF-A0A5R2N961-F1
#
_entry.id   AF-A0A5R2N961-F1
#
_cell.length_a   1.000
_cell.length_b   1.000
_cell.length_c   1.000
_cell.angle_alpha   90.00
_cell.angle_beta   90.00
_cell.angle_gamma   90.00
#
_symmetry.space_group_name_H-M   'P 1'
#
loop_
_entity.id
_entity.type
_entity.pdbx_description
1 polymer ?
#
loop_
_entity_poly.entity_id
_entity_poly.type
_entity_poly.pdbx_seq_one_letter_code
_entity_poly.pdbx_strand_id
1 'polypeptide(L)'
;MLFVPSGFQALANIAGTTSYFSGLGLPLPALAAWGTGLFELIAGLLILVGFQTRIVALLLAAFCIAAGYIGHHGQGAGDAALAFLHQQMLMKDIAISGGFLALAMAGAGAWSADGRGFGIGADAT
;
A
#
# COMPACT_ATOMS: atom_id res chain seq x y z
N MET A 1 2.58 -1.09 7.63
CA MET A 1 2.56 -2.47 8.17
C MET A 1 1.53 -3.37 7.49
N LEU A 2 0.33 -2.89 7.16
CA LEU A 2 -0.71 -3.69 6.50
C LEU A 2 -0.26 -4.40 5.20
N PHE A 3 0.66 -3.79 4.45
CA PHE A 3 1.14 -4.33 3.16
C PHE A 3 1.99 -5.60 3.25
N VAL A 4 2.67 -5.85 4.38
CA VAL A 4 3.46 -7.09 4.54
C VAL A 4 2.56 -8.34 4.55
N PRO A 5 1.56 -8.45 5.44
CA PRO A 5 0.65 -9.59 5.41
C PRO A 5 -0.22 -9.60 4.15
N SER A 6 -0.63 -8.44 3.61
CA SER A 6 -1.41 -8.34 2.36
C SER A 6 -0.64 -8.93 1.17
N GLY A 7 0.59 -8.47 0.96
CA GLY A 7 1.45 -8.94 -0.13
C GLY A 7 1.79 -10.42 0.02
N PHE A 8 2.09 -10.88 1.24
CA PHE A 8 2.29 -12.30 1.50
C PHE A 8 1.05 -13.14 1.15
N GLN A 9 -0.14 -12.70 1.57
CA GLN A 9 -1.39 -13.42 1.27
C GLN A 9 -1.69 -13.45 -0.23
N ALA A 10 -1.45 -12.35 -0.94
CA ALA A 10 -1.60 -12.28 -2.39
C ALA A 10 -0.67 -13.28 -3.09
N LEU A 11 0.60 -13.36 -2.65
CA LEU A 11 1.59 -14.29 -3.22
C LEU A 11 1.31 -15.75 -2.85
N ALA A 12 0.81 -16.01 -1.64
CA ALA A 12 0.47 -17.35 -1.16
C ALA A 12 -0.75 -17.96 -1.90
N ASN A 13 -1.63 -17.12 -2.43
CA ASN A 13 -2.79 -17.56 -3.22
C ASN A 13 -2.95 -16.72 -4.51
N ILE A 14 -1.94 -16.76 -5.38
CA ILE A 14 -1.94 -16.01 -6.63
C ILE A 14 -3.13 -16.34 -7.54
N ALA A 15 -3.58 -17.60 -7.55
CA ALA A 15 -4.75 -17.98 -8.33
C ALA A 15 -6.00 -17.22 -7.85
N GLY A 16 -6.24 -17.18 -6.54
CA GLY A 16 -7.35 -16.42 -5.96
C GLY A 16 -7.25 -14.91 -6.23
N THR A 17 -6.06 -14.32 -6.08
CA THR A 17 -5.84 -12.89 -6.38
C THR A 17 -6.04 -12.59 -7.86
N THR A 18 -5.58 -13.47 -8.75
CA THR A 18 -5.80 -13.34 -10.20
C THR A 18 -7.29 -13.37 -10.54
N SER A 19 -8.04 -14.30 -9.96
CA SER A 19 -9.50 -14.37 -10.14
C SER A 19 -10.20 -13.12 -9.63
N TYR A 20 -9.80 -12.60 -8.46
CA TYR A 20 -10.32 -11.34 -7.93
C TYR A 20 -10.06 -10.16 -8.87
N PHE A 21 -8.81 -9.99 -9.34
CA PHE A 21 -8.45 -8.92 -10.27
C PHE A 21 -9.11 -9.05 -11.63
N SER A 22 -9.33 -10.28 -12.10
CA SER A 22 -10.15 -10.52 -13.29
C SER A 22 -11.60 -10.04 -13.08
N GLY A 23 -12.16 -10.24 -11.90
CA GLY A 23 -13.50 -9.74 -11.53
C GLY A 23 -13.58 -8.22 -11.49
N LEU A 24 -12.46 -7.53 -11.21
CA LEU A 24 -12.35 -6.07 -11.30
C LEU A 24 -12.16 -5.56 -12.74
N GLY A 25 -11.98 -6.44 -13.72
CA GLY A 25 -11.74 -6.06 -15.12
C GLY A 25 -10.34 -5.51 -15.40
N LEU A 26 -9.36 -5.81 -14.54
CA LEU A 26 -7.97 -5.39 -14.76
C LEU A 26 -7.37 -6.06 -16.01
N PRO A 27 -6.66 -5.32 -16.88
CA PRO A 27 -5.90 -5.93 -17.95
C PRO A 27 -4.75 -6.76 -17.37
N LEU A 28 -4.48 -7.94 -17.97
CA LEU A 28 -3.41 -8.85 -17.54
C LEU A 28 -3.48 -9.20 -16.03
N PRO A 29 -4.60 -9.76 -15.54
CA PRO A 29 -4.87 -9.91 -14.10
C PRO A 29 -3.83 -10.76 -13.36
N ALA A 30 -3.23 -11.75 -14.03
CA ALA A 30 -2.16 -12.56 -13.45
C ALA A 30 -0.89 -11.74 -13.20
N LEU A 31 -0.50 -10.87 -14.15
CA LEU A 31 0.66 -10.00 -13.99
C LEU A 31 0.39 -8.95 -12.89
N ALA A 32 -0.82 -8.40 -12.85
CA ALA A 32 -1.25 -7.50 -11.78
C ALA A 32 -1.19 -8.18 -10.42
N ALA A 33 -1.64 -9.44 -10.28
CA ALA A 33 -1.60 -10.18 -9.03
C ALA A 33 -0.17 -10.37 -8.50
N TRP A 34 0.76 -10.81 -9.36
CA TRP A 34 2.18 -10.91 -9.00
C TRP A 34 2.79 -9.56 -8.68
N GLY A 35 2.53 -8.55 -9.51
CA GLY A 35 3.05 -7.19 -9.34
C GLY A 35 2.62 -6.57 -8.01
N THR A 36 1.32 -6.62 -7.71
CA THR A 36 0.76 -6.14 -6.45
C THR A 36 1.33 -6.91 -5.26
N GLY A 37 1.31 -8.24 -5.28
CA GLY A 37 1.80 -9.05 -4.16
C GLY A 37 3.28 -8.79 -3.83
N LEU A 38 4.14 -8.75 -4.86
CA LEU A 38 5.57 -8.45 -4.69
C LEU A 38 5.78 -7.01 -4.21
N PHE A 39 5.08 -6.05 -4.81
CA PHE A 39 5.19 -4.64 -4.45
C PHE A 39 4.80 -4.41 -2.98
N GLU A 40 3.62 -4.89 -2.57
CA GLU A 40 3.13 -4.72 -1.20
C GLU A 40 4.07 -5.35 -0.17
N LEU A 41 4.55 -6.57 -0.44
CA LEU A 41 5.44 -7.27 0.47
C LEU A 41 6.78 -6.54 0.60
N ILE A 42 7.43 -6.22 -0.53
CA ILE A 42 8.74 -5.56 -0.53
C ILE A 42 8.62 -4.15 0.06
N ALA A 43 7.70 -3.32 -0.43
CA ALA A 43 7.52 -1.96 0.07
C ALA A 43 7.14 -1.94 1.56
N GLY A 44 6.28 -2.88 1.99
CA GLY A 44 5.92 -3.04 3.39
C GLY A 44 7.14 -3.36 4.28
N LEU A 45 8.03 -4.25 3.83
CA LEU A 45 9.26 -4.59 4.54
C LEU A 45 10.27 -3.43 4.54
N LEU A 46 10.39 -2.69 3.43
CA LEU A 46 11.26 -1.51 3.36
C LEU A 46 10.81 -0.41 4.33
N ILE A 47 9.50 -0.16 4.47
CA ILE A 47 8.99 0.76 5.50
C ILE A 47 9.24 0.22 6.91
N LEU A 48 9.11 -1.09 7.13
CA LEU A 48 9.31 -1.71 8.44
C LEU A 48 10.76 -1.57 8.93
N VAL A 49 11.72 -1.84 8.06
CA VAL A 49 13.16 -1.64 8.34
C VAL A 49 13.52 -0.14 8.29
N GLY A 50 12.68 0.65 7.62
CA GLY A 50 12.87 2.07 7.36
C GLY A 50 14.07 2.31 6.45
N PHE A 51 14.07 1.66 5.29
CA PHE A 51 15.00 1.91 4.20
C PHE A 51 14.30 2.64 3.06
N GLN A 52 14.89 3.73 2.57
CA GLN A 52 14.30 4.62 1.56
C GLN A 52 12.89 5.10 1.94
N THR A 53 12.67 5.35 3.23
CA THR A 53 11.36 5.57 3.86
C THR A 53 10.53 6.62 3.13
N ARG A 54 11.12 7.75 2.73
CA ARG A 54 10.40 8.81 2.00
C ARG A 54 9.89 8.34 0.64
N ILE A 55 10.75 7.72 -0.15
CA ILE A 55 10.40 7.25 -1.50
C ILE A 55 9.37 6.14 -1.41
N VAL A 56 9.60 5.15 -0.55
CA VAL A 56 8.70 4.00 -0.41
C VAL A 56 7.34 4.44 0.14
N ALA A 57 7.30 5.42 1.05
CA ALA A 57 6.05 5.97 1.56
C ALA A 57 5.26 6.68 0.45
N LEU A 58 5.90 7.48 -0.41
CA LEU A 58 5.23 8.08 -1.57
C LEU A 58 4.67 7.03 -2.54
N LEU A 59 5.44 5.98 -2.83
CA LEU A 59 4.98 4.88 -3.69
C LEU A 59 3.77 4.16 -3.07
N LEU A 60 3.81 3.86 -1.78
CA LEU A 60 2.68 3.24 -1.08
C LEU A 60 1.48 4.17 -0.98
N ALA A 61 1.68 5.47 -0.81
CA ALA A 61 0.60 6.45 -0.82
C ALA A 61 -0.13 6.47 -2.17
N ALA A 62 0.61 6.51 -3.27
CA ALA A 62 0.06 6.45 -4.62
C ALA A 62 -0.64 5.11 -4.89
N PHE A 63 -0.02 4.01 -4.46
CA PHE A 63 -0.60 2.68 -4.56
C PHE A 63 -1.94 2.57 -3.82
N CYS A 64 -2.05 3.10 -2.59
CA CYS A 64 -3.30 3.08 -1.83
C CYS A 64 -4.43 3.81 -2.57
N ILE A 65 -4.13 4.98 -3.15
CA ILE A 65 -5.12 5.75 -3.92
C ILE A 65 -5.60 4.94 -5.13
N ALA A 66 -4.67 4.37 -5.89
CA ALA A 66 -4.99 3.57 -7.06
C ALA A 66 -5.77 2.29 -6.69
N ALA A 67 -5.30 1.55 -5.70
CA ALA A 67 -5.93 0.30 -5.23
C ALA A 67 -7.33 0.56 -4.66
N GLY A 68 -7.49 1.57 -3.81
CA GLY A 68 -8.78 1.94 -3.23
C GLY A 68 -9.77 2.36 -4.33
N TYR A 69 -9.34 3.17 -5.29
CA TYR A 69 -10.19 3.57 -6.40
C TYR A 69 -10.61 2.35 -7.25
N ILE A 70 -9.67 1.52 -7.70
CA ILE A 70 -9.95 0.36 -8.57
C ILE A 70 -10.79 -0.69 -7.84
N GLY A 71 -10.45 -1.00 -6.59
CA GLY A 71 -11.05 -2.11 -5.85
C GLY A 71 -12.37 -1.79 -5.16
N HIS A 72 -12.67 -0.50 -4.94
CA HIS A 72 -13.79 -0.10 -4.08
C HIS A 72 -14.68 1.02 -4.62
N HIS A 73 -14.19 1.92 -5.48
CA HIS A 73 -15.03 3.01 -5.98
C HIS A 73 -16.16 2.48 -6.89
N GLY A 74 -17.41 2.80 -6.54
CA GLY A 74 -18.60 2.38 -7.31
C GLY A 74 -18.96 0.90 -7.22
N GLN A 75 -18.29 0.14 -6.33
CA GLN A 75 -18.58 -1.28 -6.09
C GLN A 75 -19.78 -1.46 -5.14
N GLY A 76 -20.41 -2.65 -5.19
CA GLY A 76 -21.58 -2.97 -4.37
C GLY A 76 -22.90 -2.37 -4.87
N ALA A 77 -22.95 -1.90 -6.12
CA ALA A 77 -24.16 -1.37 -6.71
C ALA A 77 -25.32 -2.39 -6.67
N GLY A 78 -26.50 -1.94 -6.25
CA GLY A 78 -27.69 -2.79 -6.08
C GLY A 78 -27.89 -3.35 -4.66
N ASP A 79 -26.92 -3.17 -3.76
CA ASP A 79 -27.04 -3.53 -2.35
C ASP A 79 -26.47 -2.41 -1.46
N ALA A 80 -27.31 -1.82 -0.62
CA ALA A 80 -26.92 -0.67 0.21
C ALA A 80 -25.84 -1.03 1.25
N ALA A 81 -25.85 -2.24 1.80
CA ALA A 81 -24.86 -2.68 2.77
C ALA A 81 -23.51 -2.91 2.10
N LEU A 82 -23.48 -3.54 0.92
CA LEU A 82 -22.25 -3.72 0.15
C LEU A 82 -21.67 -2.39 -0.33
N ALA A 83 -22.51 -1.48 -0.83
CA ALA A 83 -22.08 -0.14 -1.23
C ALA A 83 -21.43 0.62 -0.05
N PHE A 84 -22.02 0.55 1.15
CA PHE A 84 -21.45 1.14 2.35
C PHE A 84 -20.09 0.54 2.72
N LEU A 85 -19.96 -0.79 2.69
CA LEU A 85 -18.70 -1.47 2.97
C LEU A 85 -17.59 -1.03 2.00
N HIS A 86 -17.88 -0.99 0.70
CA HIS A 86 -16.93 -0.52 -0.30
C HIS A 86 -16.54 0.94 -0.10
N GLN A 87 -17.48 1.82 0.22
CA GLN A 87 -17.16 3.21 0.53
C GLN A 87 -16.27 3.34 1.77
N GLN A 88 -16.49 2.51 2.80
CA GLN A 88 -15.64 2.46 3.98
C GLN A 88 -14.23 1.97 3.64
N MET A 89 -14.10 0.93 2.81
CA MET A 89 -12.80 0.42 2.37
C MET A 89 -12.03 1.41 1.49
N LEU A 90 -12.71 2.16 0.63
CA LEU A 90 -12.12 3.28 -0.12
C LEU A 90 -11.59 4.36 0.84
N MET A 91 -12.39 4.77 1.84
CA MET A 91 -11.99 5.80 2.79
C MET A 91 -10.81 5.35 3.66
N LYS A 92 -10.75 4.06 4.01
CA LYS A 92 -9.58 3.44 4.66
C LYS A 92 -8.33 3.65 3.82
N ASP A 93 -8.36 3.37 2.51
CA ASP A 93 -7.16 3.51 1.67
C ASP A 93 -6.74 4.96 1.48
N ILE A 94 -7.68 5.89 1.40
CA ILE A 94 -7.38 7.34 1.41
C ILE A 94 -6.70 7.74 2.72
N ALA A 95 -7.22 7.28 3.87
CA ALA A 95 -6.61 7.57 5.17
C ALA A 95 -5.19 6.97 5.31
N ILE A 96 -4.99 5.73 4.85
CA ILE A 96 -3.67 5.09 4.85
C ILE A 96 -2.71 5.85 3.93
N SER A 97 -3.16 6.28 2.75
CA SER A 97 -2.38 7.13 1.85
C SER A 97 -1.94 8.43 2.54
N GLY A 98 -2.86 9.11 3.22
CA GLY A 98 -2.55 10.31 4.02
C GLY A 98 -1.51 10.04 5.09
N GLY A 99 -1.59 8.90 5.78
CA GLY A 99 -0.57 8.47 6.75
C GLY A 99 0.82 8.28 6.14
N PHE A 100 0.90 7.72 4.93
CA PHE A 100 2.17 7.61 4.22
C PHE A 100 2.69 8.94 3.68
N LEU A 101 1.83 9.85 3.22
CA LEU A 101 2.25 11.19 2.84
C LEU A 101 2.84 11.93 4.05
N ALA A 102 2.19 11.84 5.21
CA ALA A 102 2.72 12.38 6.46
C ALA A 102 4.08 11.75 6.83
N LEU A 103 4.24 10.43 6.67
CA LEU A 103 5.52 9.74 6.89
C LEU A 103 6.60 10.19 5.89
N ALA A 104 6.24 10.39 4.62
CA ALA A 104 7.17 10.87 3.61
C ALA A 104 7.68 12.29 3.94
N MET A 105 6.80 13.15 4.48
CA MET A 105 7.17 14.49 4.92
C MET A 105 8.02 14.48 6.20
N ALA A 106 7.66 13.66 7.19
CA ALA A 106 8.41 13.54 8.43
C ALA A 106 9.79 12.91 8.22
N GLY A 107 9.90 11.93 7.32
CA GLY A 107 11.11 11.15 7.09
C GLY A 107 11.28 9.97 8.03
N ALA A 108 12.44 9.33 7.94
CA ALA A 108 12.79 8.15 8.70
C ALA A 108 13.02 8.45 10.19
N GLY A 109 12.55 7.55 11.07
CA GLY A 109 12.80 7.65 12.51
C GLY A 109 14.22 7.25 12.91
N ALA A 110 14.67 7.65 14.11
CA ALA A 110 16.03 7.40 14.60
C ALA A 110 16.45 5.92 14.66
N TRP A 111 15.48 5.00 14.71
CA TRP A 111 15.72 3.54 14.77
C TRP A 111 15.71 2.88 13.40
N SER A 112 15.38 3.63 12.34
CA SER A 112 15.29 3.12 10.97
C SER A 112 16.68 3.04 10.32
N ALA A 113 16.83 2.17 9.31
CA ALA A 113 18.08 2.03 8.56
C ALA A 113 18.55 3.36 7.93
N ASP A 114 17.63 4.17 7.40
CA ASP A 114 17.92 5.51 6.88
C ASP A 114 18.45 6.45 7.97
N GLY A 115 17.82 6.45 9.15
CA GLY A 115 18.22 7.30 10.28
C GLY A 115 19.55 6.91 10.92
N ARG A 116 19.95 5.64 10.79
CA ARG A 116 21.24 5.13 11.28
C ARG A 116 22.36 5.23 10.22
N GLY A 117 21.99 5.28 8.94
CA GLY A 117 22.93 5.33 7.80
C GLY A 117 23.26 6.73 7.29
N PHE A 118 22.38 7.73 7.51
CA PHE A 118 22.64 9.13 7.17
C PHE A 118 22.60 10.00 8.43
N GLY A 119 23.74 10.05 9.12
CA GLY A 119 24.04 11.14 10.03
C GLY A 119 24.16 12.44 9.22
N ILE A 120 23.05 13.13 8.99
CA ILE A 120 23.08 14.57 8.73
C ILE A 120 22.89 15.25 10.09
N GLY A 121 24.01 15.73 10.62
CA GLY A 121 24.08 16.88 11.51
C GLY A 121 23.76 16.62 12.98
N ALA A 122 24.79 16.25 13.74
CA ALA A 122 24.97 16.77 15.09
C ALA A 122 25.39 18.26 15.10
N ASP A 123 25.23 18.97 13.97
CA ASP A 123 25.79 20.31 13.72
C ASP A 123 24.68 21.31 13.34
N ALA A 124 23.54 21.25 14.03
CA ALA A 124 22.60 22.36 14.07
C ALA A 124 22.25 22.65 15.53
N THR A 125 23.24 23.26 16.20
CA THR A 125 23.02 24.16 17.34
C THR A 125 22.11 25.30 16.94
#